data_AF-A0A6A5Z0P7-F1
#
_entry.id   AF-A0A6A5Z0P7-F1
#
_cell.length_a   1.000
_cell.length_b   1.000
_cell.length_c   1.000
_cell.angle_alpha   90.00
_cell.angle_beta   90.00
_cell.angle_gamma   90.00
#
_symmetry.space_group_name_H-M   'P 1'
#
loop_
_entity.id
_entity.type
_entity.pdbx_description
1 polymer ?
#
loop_
_entity_poly.entity_id
_entity_poly.type
_entity_poly.pdbx_seq_one_letter_code
_entity_poly.pdbx_strand_id
1 'polypeptide(L)'
;MHPPRTNRPDPLRIELAHAVGYPNYPDDASAEPHLNYITARNLHRGTQDEYIRLFIRVIEYFKKGQSNKGQHSSSVCIQALLDGLAASDAEDVFADTRPNSRFRKEDVEDTVLYIFGVWSMMLSSFLRIGNDARAIRDPYPEETGRYLIYGADHDDYQSHLADFIRLHATRLNAYTLNVFGALEIYWTHDISRHMLLSQRGGRFRVEIFALPCAFQATTLTSEVVGISAELAQEIKESYGILFNAWPDSSLHAKLGFLLGIRKVCPCWSCSANRFRNKTISAFKHGCTTATGTSRKAKRRRPLDSGSGFDPLLEELMNGEDVSDWTYDLFPHLWQRIAILEAHLQRAKPWSIWILFRDRRDTLQFWTFGFATIVVLLTFLQVALGVAQVVGSFK
;
A
#
# COMPACT_ATOMS: atom_id res chain seq x y z
N MET A 1 0.08 38.02 -12.69
CA MET A 1 -0.65 36.79 -12.27
C MET A 1 -1.29 36.21 -13.52
N HIS A 2 -0.68 35.21 -14.16
CA HIS A 2 -1.35 34.49 -15.24
C HIS A 2 -2.37 33.55 -14.60
N PRO A 3 -3.63 33.51 -15.08
CA PRO A 3 -4.56 32.50 -14.63
C PRO A 3 -3.94 31.11 -14.90
N PRO A 4 -4.06 30.15 -13.96
CA PRO A 4 -3.61 28.80 -14.22
C PRO A 4 -4.33 28.31 -15.47
N ARG A 5 -3.55 27.93 -16.49
CA ARG A 5 -4.10 27.22 -17.66
C ARG A 5 -4.72 25.95 -17.12
N THR A 6 -6.05 25.93 -17.05
CA THR A 6 -6.80 24.70 -16.91
C THR A 6 -6.54 23.91 -18.18
N ASN A 7 -5.52 23.05 -18.14
CA ASN A 7 -5.29 22.05 -19.17
C ASN A 7 -6.53 21.17 -19.16
N ARG A 8 -7.51 21.48 -20.01
CA ARG A 8 -8.69 20.63 -20.19
C ARG A 8 -8.16 19.23 -20.47
N PRO A 9 -8.62 18.21 -19.73
CA PRO A 9 -8.19 16.84 -19.97
C PRO A 9 -8.50 16.47 -21.41
N ASP A 10 -7.53 15.83 -22.05
CA ASP A 10 -7.62 15.33 -23.42
C ASP A 10 -8.88 14.45 -23.58
N PRO A 11 -9.72 14.65 -24.61
CA PRO A 11 -10.88 13.79 -24.88
C PRO A 11 -10.57 12.30 -24.77
N LEU A 12 -9.41 11.87 -25.25
CA LEU A 12 -9.02 10.46 -25.21
C LEU A 12 -8.79 9.94 -23.78
N ARG A 13 -8.31 10.81 -22.90
CA ARG A 13 -8.13 10.51 -21.48
C ARG A 13 -9.49 10.38 -20.76
N ILE A 14 -10.49 11.14 -21.20
CA ILE A 14 -11.87 11.01 -20.71
C ILE A 14 -12.47 9.68 -21.14
N GLU A 15 -12.31 9.32 -22.42
CA GLU A 15 -12.76 8.02 -22.94
C GLU A 15 -12.10 6.85 -22.19
N LEU A 16 -10.79 6.93 -21.92
CA LEU A 16 -10.09 5.93 -21.12
C LEU A 16 -10.68 5.81 -19.71
N ALA A 17 -10.97 6.93 -19.04
CA ALA A 17 -11.58 6.93 -17.71
C ALA A 17 -12.96 6.25 -17.72
N HIS A 18 -13.78 6.53 -18.72
CA HIS A 18 -15.10 5.91 -18.86
C HIS A 18 -14.97 4.42 -19.17
N ALA A 19 -14.01 4.03 -20.00
CA ALA A 19 -13.68 2.64 -20.30
C ALA A 19 -13.24 1.89 -19.04
N VAL A 20 -12.38 2.46 -18.18
CA VAL A 20 -11.97 1.81 -16.93
C VAL A 20 -13.01 1.89 -15.80
N GLY A 21 -14.15 2.58 -16.00
CA GLY A 21 -15.29 2.55 -15.07
C GLY A 21 -15.45 3.77 -14.17
N TYR A 22 -14.88 4.91 -14.57
CA TYR A 22 -15.03 6.22 -13.94
C TYR A 22 -15.90 7.15 -14.80
N PRO A 23 -17.24 6.97 -14.82
CA PRO A 23 -18.12 7.74 -15.72
C PRO A 23 -18.18 9.24 -15.42
N ASN A 24 -17.81 9.64 -14.20
CA ASN A 24 -17.87 11.03 -13.74
C ASN A 24 -16.59 11.82 -14.03
N TYR A 25 -15.57 11.22 -14.66
CA TYR A 25 -14.38 11.97 -15.09
C TYR A 25 -14.73 12.87 -16.29
N PRO A 26 -14.31 14.15 -16.34
CA PRO A 26 -13.27 14.78 -15.52
C PRO A 26 -13.76 15.52 -14.26
N ASP A 27 -15.06 15.50 -13.96
CA ASP A 27 -15.62 16.20 -12.79
C ASP A 27 -15.14 15.56 -11.47
N ASP A 28 -14.88 14.25 -11.49
CA ASP A 28 -14.22 13.50 -10.41
C ASP A 28 -12.80 13.08 -10.80
N ALA A 29 -11.80 13.57 -10.06
CA ALA A 29 -10.39 13.29 -10.28
C ALA A 29 -9.92 11.93 -9.73
N SER A 30 -10.81 11.11 -9.14
CA SER A 30 -10.49 9.77 -8.60
C SER A 30 -9.85 8.83 -9.64
N ALA A 31 -10.11 9.05 -10.93
CA ALA A 31 -9.52 8.28 -12.02
C ALA A 31 -8.03 8.62 -12.29
N GLU A 32 -7.54 9.80 -11.89
CA GLU A 32 -6.22 10.30 -12.31
C GLU A 32 -5.05 9.35 -12.01
N PRO A 33 -4.93 8.73 -10.82
CA PRO A 33 -3.84 7.81 -10.54
C PRO A 33 -3.82 6.60 -11.49
N HIS A 34 -4.99 6.08 -11.85
CA HIS A 34 -5.15 4.95 -12.78
C HIS A 34 -4.77 5.35 -14.21
N LEU A 35 -5.27 6.50 -14.65
CA LEU A 35 -4.94 7.04 -15.97
C LEU A 35 -3.44 7.31 -16.10
N ASN A 36 -2.82 7.87 -15.05
CA ASN A 36 -1.37 8.07 -14.99
C ASN A 36 -0.62 6.75 -15.03
N TYR A 37 -1.08 5.73 -14.28
CA TYR A 37 -0.50 4.40 -14.29
C TYR A 37 -0.53 3.78 -15.69
N ILE A 38 -1.70 3.71 -16.33
CA ILE A 38 -1.86 3.15 -17.69
C ILE A 38 -0.98 3.91 -18.68
N THR A 39 -1.01 5.24 -18.62
CA THR A 39 -0.23 6.10 -19.52
C THR A 39 1.28 5.88 -19.37
N ALA A 40 1.76 5.72 -18.13
CA ALA A 40 3.16 5.44 -17.84
C ALA A 40 3.63 4.04 -18.27
N ARG A 41 2.70 3.15 -18.66
CA ARG A 41 2.97 1.79 -19.16
C ARG A 41 3.01 1.69 -20.69
N ASN A 42 3.04 2.79 -21.42
CA ASN A 42 3.19 2.76 -22.86
C ASN A 42 4.43 1.92 -23.28
N LEU A 43 4.23 0.99 -24.22
CA LEU A 43 5.22 0.05 -24.74
C LEU A 43 6.36 0.69 -25.56
N HIS A 44 6.39 2.03 -25.66
CA HIS A 44 7.31 2.80 -26.52
C HIS A 44 7.17 2.46 -28.02
N ARG A 45 6.03 1.88 -28.40
CA ARG A 45 5.68 1.60 -29.79
C ARG A 45 4.44 2.40 -30.15
N GLY A 46 4.50 3.11 -31.27
CA GLY A 46 3.48 4.08 -31.64
C GLY A 46 3.48 5.30 -30.73
N THR A 47 2.45 6.12 -30.88
CA THR A 47 2.20 7.25 -29.98
C THR A 47 1.45 6.80 -28.73
N GLN A 48 1.50 7.62 -27.68
CA GLN A 48 0.76 7.36 -26.45
C GLN A 48 -0.75 7.27 -26.70
N ASP A 49 -1.26 8.10 -27.61
CA ASP A 49 -2.67 8.16 -27.96
C ASP A 49 -3.12 6.86 -28.65
N GLU A 50 -2.29 6.32 -29.53
CA GLU A 50 -2.55 5.03 -30.19
C GLU A 50 -2.62 3.88 -29.18
N TYR A 51 -1.68 3.83 -28.22
CA TYR A 51 -1.72 2.85 -27.13
C TYR A 51 -3.00 2.99 -26.29
N ILE A 52 -3.41 4.22 -25.94
CA ILE A 52 -4.63 4.46 -25.15
C ILE A 52 -5.88 4.03 -25.93
N ARG A 53 -5.98 4.33 -27.23
CA ARG A 53 -7.10 3.87 -28.07
C ARG A 53 -7.22 2.35 -28.11
N LEU A 54 -6.08 1.66 -28.29
CA LEU A 54 -6.06 0.20 -28.26
C LEU A 54 -6.50 -0.33 -26.88
N PHE A 55 -6.04 0.30 -25.79
CA PHE A 55 -6.44 -0.05 -24.43
C PHE A 55 -7.96 0.08 -24.22
N ILE A 56 -8.55 1.20 -24.65
CA ILE A 56 -10.00 1.45 -24.61
C ILE A 56 -10.73 0.36 -25.40
N ARG A 57 -10.29 0.09 -26.64
CA ARG A 57 -10.92 -0.89 -27.52
C ARG A 57 -10.93 -2.29 -26.90
N VAL A 58 -9.83 -2.71 -26.28
CA VAL A 58 -9.73 -3.99 -25.56
C VAL A 58 -10.76 -4.04 -24.44
N ILE A 59 -10.86 -3.01 -23.59
CA ILE A 59 -11.83 -2.99 -22.48
C ILE A 59 -13.27 -3.04 -22.99
N GLU A 60 -13.60 -2.19 -23.97
CA GLU A 60 -14.96 -2.09 -24.50
C GLU A 60 -15.43 -3.39 -25.15
N TYR A 61 -14.52 -4.14 -25.80
CA TYR A 61 -14.83 -5.44 -26.37
C TYR A 61 -15.43 -6.39 -25.32
N PHE A 62 -14.85 -6.44 -24.12
CA PHE A 62 -15.35 -7.28 -23.04
C PHE A 62 -16.57 -6.70 -22.32
N LYS A 63 -16.68 -5.37 -22.21
CA LYS A 63 -17.89 -4.74 -21.68
C LYS A 63 -19.14 -5.07 -22.52
N LYS A 64 -19.03 -4.99 -23.85
CA LYS A 64 -20.12 -5.32 -24.78
C LYS A 64 -20.60 -6.77 -24.61
N GLY A 65 -19.69 -7.69 -24.30
CA GLY A 65 -20.03 -9.08 -23.99
C GLY A 65 -20.89 -9.27 -22.76
N GLN A 66 -20.71 -8.44 -21.73
CA GLN A 66 -21.45 -8.56 -20.48
C GLN A 66 -22.89 -8.04 -20.59
N SER A 67 -23.11 -6.98 -21.37
CA SER A 67 -24.46 -6.42 -21.57
C SER A 67 -25.39 -7.36 -22.35
N ASN A 68 -24.83 -8.29 -23.15
CA ASN A 68 -25.60 -9.15 -24.05
C ASN A 68 -25.92 -10.54 -23.47
N LYS A 69 -25.87 -10.72 -22.13
CA LYS A 69 -26.14 -12.01 -21.44
C LYS A 69 -27.51 -12.65 -21.75
N GLY A 70 -28.44 -11.97 -22.42
CA GLY A 70 -29.79 -12.46 -22.75
C GLY A 70 -29.99 -13.03 -24.15
N GLN A 71 -29.00 -12.98 -25.05
CA GLN A 71 -29.15 -13.45 -26.43
C GLN A 71 -27.97 -14.37 -26.78
N HIS A 72 -28.22 -15.46 -27.52
CA HIS A 72 -27.23 -16.44 -28.03
C HIS A 72 -26.18 -15.78 -28.97
N SER A 73 -25.48 -14.77 -28.49
CA SER A 73 -24.37 -14.13 -29.17
C SER A 73 -23.16 -15.02 -29.04
N SER A 74 -22.49 -15.25 -30.17
CA SER A 74 -21.15 -15.83 -30.28
C SER A 74 -20.31 -15.36 -29.10
N SER A 75 -19.82 -16.31 -28.29
CA SER A 75 -19.16 -16.00 -27.03
C SER A 75 -18.04 -14.98 -27.27
N VAL A 76 -18.04 -13.91 -26.48
CA VAL A 76 -16.95 -12.95 -26.46
C VAL A 76 -15.70 -13.69 -26.02
N CYS A 77 -14.86 -14.03 -26.99
CA CYS A 77 -13.67 -14.83 -26.81
C CYS A 77 -12.45 -13.96 -27.13
N ILE A 78 -11.41 -14.07 -26.31
CA ILE A 78 -10.14 -13.38 -26.54
C ILE A 78 -9.59 -13.67 -27.94
N GLN A 79 -9.72 -14.90 -28.43
CA GLN A 79 -9.24 -15.28 -29.76
C GLN A 79 -9.92 -14.47 -30.87
N ALA A 80 -11.23 -14.20 -30.75
CA ALA A 80 -11.96 -13.41 -31.74
C ALA A 80 -11.52 -11.93 -31.74
N LEU A 81 -11.13 -11.38 -30.59
CA LEU A 81 -10.50 -10.06 -30.52
C LEU A 81 -9.13 -10.06 -31.19
N LEU A 82 -8.27 -11.03 -30.87
CA LEU A 82 -6.92 -11.17 -31.43
C LEU A 82 -6.97 -11.32 -32.95
N ASP A 83 -7.82 -12.21 -33.46
CA ASP A 83 -7.99 -12.43 -34.90
C ASP A 83 -8.50 -11.16 -35.60
N GLY A 84 -9.45 -10.45 -34.99
CA GLY A 84 -9.97 -9.19 -35.50
C GLY A 84 -8.92 -8.07 -35.58
N LEU A 85 -8.06 -7.96 -34.57
CA LEU A 85 -6.97 -6.97 -34.53
C LEU A 85 -5.82 -7.35 -35.48
N ALA A 86 -5.54 -8.64 -35.66
CA ALA A 86 -4.52 -9.12 -36.58
C ALA A 86 -4.93 -9.01 -38.05
N ALA A 87 -6.23 -9.12 -38.34
CA ALA A 87 -6.77 -8.97 -39.69
C ALA A 87 -6.98 -7.51 -40.13
N SER A 88 -7.05 -6.58 -39.17
CA SER A 88 -7.40 -5.17 -39.42
C SER A 88 -6.17 -4.28 -39.58
N ASP A 89 -6.21 -3.36 -40.55
CA ASP A 89 -5.26 -2.24 -40.71
C ASP A 89 -5.65 -1.00 -39.89
N ALA A 90 -6.72 -1.06 -39.10
CA ALA A 90 -7.27 0.11 -38.41
C ALA A 90 -6.45 0.60 -37.20
N GLU A 91 -5.49 -0.22 -36.74
CA GLU A 91 -4.72 0.06 -35.52
C GLU A 91 -3.31 0.54 -35.86
N ASP A 92 -3.10 1.85 -35.69
CA ASP A 92 -1.83 2.53 -35.96
C ASP A 92 -0.65 1.94 -35.17
N VAL A 93 -0.90 1.40 -33.96
CA VAL A 93 0.11 0.75 -33.10
C VAL A 93 0.89 -0.35 -33.82
N PHE A 94 0.26 -0.98 -34.80
CA PHE A 94 0.79 -2.14 -35.52
C PHE A 94 1.06 -1.84 -37.01
N ALA A 95 1.05 -0.57 -37.43
CA ALA A 95 1.17 -0.16 -38.84
C ALA A 95 2.46 -0.63 -39.54
N ASP A 96 3.47 -1.06 -38.77
CA ASP A 96 4.75 -1.61 -39.23
C ASP A 96 4.69 -3.11 -39.59
N THR A 97 3.55 -3.78 -39.37
CA THR A 97 3.36 -5.21 -39.67
C THR A 97 2.19 -5.44 -40.62
N ARG A 98 2.35 -6.35 -41.59
CA ARG A 98 1.32 -6.66 -42.60
C ARG A 98 0.12 -7.40 -41.96
N PRO A 99 -1.14 -7.04 -42.28
CA PRO A 99 -2.32 -7.77 -41.81
C PRO A 99 -2.28 -9.26 -42.10
N ASN A 100 -2.81 -10.04 -41.17
CA ASN A 100 -2.85 -11.50 -41.21
C ASN A 100 -1.47 -12.19 -41.32
N SER A 101 -0.37 -11.45 -41.28
CA SER A 101 0.95 -12.04 -41.21
C SER A 101 1.14 -12.73 -39.86
N ARG A 102 1.99 -13.77 -39.85
CA ARG A 102 2.35 -14.46 -38.60
C ARG A 102 2.91 -13.50 -37.56
N PHE A 103 3.82 -12.60 -37.98
CA PHE A 103 4.40 -11.59 -37.11
C PHE A 103 3.35 -10.66 -36.52
N ARG A 104 2.35 -10.20 -37.30
CA ARG A 104 1.25 -9.39 -36.79
C ARG A 104 0.43 -10.12 -35.72
N LYS A 105 0.18 -11.43 -35.89
CA LYS A 105 -0.59 -12.21 -34.92
C LYS A 105 0.14 -12.32 -33.58
N GLU A 106 1.42 -12.72 -33.62
CA GLU A 106 2.27 -12.83 -32.43
C GLU A 106 2.34 -11.47 -31.70
N ASP A 107 2.49 -10.39 -32.46
CA ASP A 107 2.60 -9.04 -31.93
C ASP A 107 1.30 -8.47 -31.32
N VAL A 108 0.16 -8.71 -31.99
CA VAL A 108 -1.16 -8.39 -31.46
C VAL A 108 -1.43 -9.17 -30.18
N GLU A 109 -1.10 -10.46 -30.16
CA GLU A 109 -1.24 -11.32 -28.98
C GLU A 109 -0.41 -10.77 -27.81
N ASP A 110 0.88 -10.52 -28.01
CA ASP A 110 1.77 -9.97 -26.98
C ASP A 110 1.27 -8.62 -26.46
N THR A 111 0.83 -7.73 -27.34
CA THR A 111 0.36 -6.39 -26.97
C THR A 111 -0.97 -6.43 -26.22
N VAL A 112 -1.93 -7.25 -26.68
CA VAL A 112 -3.23 -7.40 -26.02
C VAL A 112 -3.07 -8.10 -24.68
N LEU A 113 -2.25 -9.15 -24.60
CA LEU A 113 -1.91 -9.80 -23.34
C LEU A 113 -1.15 -8.87 -22.39
N TYR A 114 -0.32 -7.96 -22.91
CA TYR A 114 0.28 -6.89 -22.11
C TYR A 114 -0.77 -5.91 -21.59
N ILE A 115 -1.72 -5.48 -22.43
CA ILE A 115 -2.83 -4.62 -22.01
C ILE A 115 -3.67 -5.30 -20.94
N PHE A 116 -4.01 -6.58 -21.11
CA PHE A 116 -4.62 -7.37 -20.05
C PHE A 116 -3.74 -7.43 -18.82
N GLY A 117 -2.44 -7.63 -18.98
CA GLY A 117 -1.50 -7.59 -17.88
C GLY A 117 -1.54 -6.24 -17.16
N VAL A 118 -1.56 -5.11 -17.85
CA VAL A 118 -1.63 -3.77 -17.25
C VAL A 118 -3.00 -3.49 -16.65
N TRP A 119 -4.07 -3.87 -17.34
CA TRP A 119 -5.45 -3.74 -16.88
C TRP A 119 -5.64 -4.63 -15.66
N SER A 120 -5.46 -5.93 -15.78
CA SER A 120 -5.44 -6.86 -14.64
C SER A 120 -4.41 -6.49 -13.58
N MET A 121 -3.24 -5.89 -13.83
CA MET A 121 -2.32 -5.44 -12.75
C MET A 121 -2.84 -4.18 -12.06
N MET A 122 -3.44 -3.28 -12.82
CA MET A 122 -4.17 -2.14 -12.28
C MET A 122 -5.35 -2.63 -11.43
N LEU A 123 -5.97 -3.74 -11.83
CA LEU A 123 -7.15 -4.31 -11.20
C LEU A 123 -6.86 -5.34 -10.09
N SER A 124 -5.75 -6.05 -10.16
CA SER A 124 -5.35 -7.22 -9.36
C SER A 124 -3.85 -7.14 -9.18
N SER A 125 -3.43 -6.75 -8.00
CA SER A 125 -2.31 -5.83 -7.99
C SER A 125 -0.91 -6.52 -7.97
N PHE A 126 -0.80 -7.82 -8.33
CA PHE A 126 0.45 -8.61 -8.58
C PHE A 126 0.54 -9.02 -10.08
N LEU A 127 1.67 -9.20 -10.79
CA LEU A 127 3.04 -9.60 -10.48
C LEU A 127 4.00 -8.86 -11.44
N ARG A 128 4.95 -8.08 -10.91
CA ARG A 128 6.24 -7.88 -11.58
C ARG A 128 7.29 -8.73 -10.88
N ILE A 129 7.44 -9.97 -11.35
CA ILE A 129 8.65 -10.77 -11.12
C ILE A 129 9.73 -10.14 -11.98
N GLY A 130 10.69 -9.45 -11.36
CA GLY A 130 11.93 -9.12 -12.02
C GLY A 130 12.73 -10.39 -12.25
N ASN A 131 12.85 -10.80 -13.51
CA ASN A 131 13.91 -11.59 -14.16
C ASN A 131 14.46 -12.89 -13.56
N ASP A 132 14.03 -13.40 -12.41
CA ASP A 132 14.45 -14.73 -11.96
C ASP A 132 13.29 -15.73 -12.03
N ALA A 133 13.53 -16.80 -12.78
CA ALA A 133 12.57 -17.88 -13.04
C ALA A 133 12.02 -18.48 -11.73
N ARG A 134 10.72 -18.83 -11.79
CA ARG A 134 9.99 -19.54 -10.74
C ARG A 134 10.65 -20.87 -10.40
N ALA A 135 10.97 -21.04 -9.12
CA ALA A 135 10.32 -22.10 -8.36
C ALA A 135 9.20 -21.44 -7.56
N ILE A 136 8.00 -22.02 -7.54
CA ILE A 136 7.07 -21.79 -6.41
C ILE A 136 7.73 -22.51 -5.24
N ARG A 137 8.71 -21.83 -4.64
CA ARG A 137 9.05 -22.06 -3.26
C ARG A 137 8.01 -21.29 -2.48
N ASP A 138 7.31 -21.98 -1.58
CA ASP A 138 6.69 -21.30 -0.45
C ASP A 138 7.64 -20.19 0.03
N PRO A 139 7.17 -18.96 0.26
CA PRO A 139 8.03 -17.88 0.75
C PRO A 139 8.60 -18.18 2.15
N TYR A 140 8.26 -19.31 2.74
CA TYR A 140 9.00 -19.93 3.82
C TYR A 140 10.04 -20.89 3.24
N PRO A 141 11.34 -20.55 3.26
CA PRO A 141 12.35 -21.60 3.19
C PRO A 141 12.05 -22.58 4.34
N GLU A 142 11.72 -23.83 3.99
CA GLU A 142 11.66 -24.97 4.91
C GLU A 142 12.94 -25.09 5.77
N GLU A 143 14.04 -24.45 5.36
CA GLU A 143 15.27 -24.40 6.15
C GLU A 143 15.23 -23.42 7.33
N THR A 144 14.22 -22.54 7.39
CA THR A 144 13.76 -21.89 8.63
C THR A 144 12.54 -22.61 9.24
N GLY A 145 12.38 -23.90 8.95
CA GLY A 145 11.53 -24.89 9.63
C GLY A 145 11.93 -25.16 11.10
N ARG A 146 12.42 -24.12 11.78
CA ARG A 146 12.46 -23.97 13.24
C ARG A 146 11.70 -22.73 13.71
N TYR A 147 10.89 -22.10 12.86
CA TYR A 147 9.69 -21.43 13.37
C TYR A 147 8.70 -22.54 13.69
N LEU A 148 8.58 -22.82 14.98
CA LEU A 148 7.67 -23.78 15.58
C LEU A 148 6.22 -23.54 15.09
N ILE A 149 5.87 -24.12 13.95
CA ILE A 149 4.55 -24.73 13.77
C ILE A 149 4.72 -26.10 14.43
N TYR A 150 4.60 -26.14 15.76
CA TYR A 150 4.39 -27.40 16.46
C TYR A 150 3.18 -28.05 15.79
N GLY A 151 3.28 -29.34 15.49
CA GLY A 151 2.13 -30.18 15.14
C GLY A 151 1.18 -30.31 16.34
N ALA A 152 0.52 -29.20 16.67
CA ALA A 152 -0.70 -29.20 17.45
C ALA A 152 -1.84 -29.44 16.48
N ASP A 153 -2.72 -30.37 16.83
CA ASP A 153 -3.98 -30.65 16.15
C ASP A 153 -4.63 -29.36 15.64
N HIS A 154 -5.17 -29.43 14.43
CA HIS A 154 -5.89 -28.34 13.78
C HIS A 154 -7.08 -27.81 14.62
N ASP A 155 -7.52 -28.58 15.62
CA ASP A 155 -8.58 -28.25 16.58
C ASP A 155 -8.12 -27.33 17.72
N ASP A 156 -6.83 -27.29 18.07
CA ASP A 156 -6.31 -26.43 19.15
C ASP A 156 -5.95 -25.00 18.65
N TYR A 157 -5.93 -24.80 17.34
CA TYR A 157 -5.75 -23.47 16.75
C TYR A 157 -7.03 -22.62 16.87
N GLN A 158 -8.21 -23.24 16.79
CA GLN A 158 -9.49 -22.56 16.96
C GLN A 158 -9.77 -22.16 18.41
N SER A 159 -9.33 -22.95 19.39
CA SER A 159 -9.47 -22.63 20.82
C SER A 159 -8.62 -21.41 21.22
N HIS A 160 -7.40 -21.29 20.70
CA HIS A 160 -6.53 -20.12 20.94
C HIS A 160 -6.93 -18.87 20.14
N LEU A 161 -7.60 -19.02 18.99
CA LEU A 161 -8.20 -17.89 18.25
C LEU A 161 -9.25 -17.12 19.09
N ALA A 162 -9.90 -17.79 20.05
CA ALA A 162 -10.87 -17.18 20.96
C ALA A 162 -10.23 -16.18 21.95
N ASP A 163 -8.96 -16.36 22.34
CA ASP A 163 -8.26 -15.37 23.18
C ASP A 163 -7.71 -14.18 22.36
N PHE A 164 -7.66 -14.31 21.03
CA PHE A 164 -7.28 -13.25 20.09
C PHE A 164 -8.47 -12.44 19.55
N ILE A 165 -9.69 -12.64 20.06
CA ILE A 165 -10.94 -12.06 19.51
C ILE A 165 -10.86 -10.54 19.29
N ARG A 166 -10.03 -9.82 20.06
CA ARG A 166 -9.91 -8.38 19.96
C ARG A 166 -8.47 -7.91 20.18
N LEU A 167 -7.87 -7.35 19.13
CA LEU A 167 -6.59 -6.65 19.21
C LEU A 167 -6.83 -5.15 19.18
N HIS A 168 -6.40 -4.46 20.24
CA HIS A 168 -6.58 -3.01 20.30
C HIS A 168 -5.81 -2.29 19.19
N ALA A 169 -6.46 -1.33 18.52
CA ALA A 169 -5.83 -0.51 17.49
C ALA A 169 -4.57 0.20 18.04
N THR A 170 -4.64 0.67 19.28
CA THR A 170 -3.52 1.34 19.98
C THR A 170 -2.28 0.45 20.16
N ARG A 171 -2.48 -0.87 20.21
CA ARG A 171 -1.42 -1.88 20.33
C ARG A 171 -0.83 -2.21 18.97
N LEU A 172 -1.67 -2.49 17.97
CA LEU A 172 -1.25 -2.86 16.62
C LEU A 172 -1.58 -1.75 15.62
N ASN A 173 -0.59 -0.93 15.29
CA ASN A 173 -0.70 0.15 14.30
C ASN A 173 0.67 0.40 13.65
N ALA A 174 0.70 1.19 12.58
CA ALA A 174 1.90 1.50 11.82
C ALA A 174 3.02 2.09 12.69
N TYR A 175 2.68 2.92 13.68
CA TYR A 175 3.66 3.50 14.59
C TYR A 175 4.25 2.46 15.54
N THR A 176 3.44 1.60 16.16
CA THR A 176 3.94 0.54 17.04
C THR A 176 4.72 -0.52 16.27
N LEU A 177 4.26 -0.89 15.08
CA LEU A 177 4.98 -1.78 14.17
C LEU A 177 6.36 -1.20 13.80
N ASN A 178 6.43 0.10 13.53
CA ASN A 178 7.72 0.75 13.22
C ASN A 178 8.65 0.88 14.44
N VAL A 179 8.12 1.33 15.58
CA VAL A 179 8.90 1.70 16.78
C VAL A 179 9.20 0.52 17.70
N PHE A 180 8.39 -0.53 17.68
CA PHE A 180 8.59 -1.73 18.49
C PHE A 180 8.79 -3.00 17.66
N GLY A 181 8.29 -3.04 16.42
CA GLY A 181 8.46 -4.19 15.51
C GLY A 181 9.61 -4.06 14.51
N ALA A 182 10.29 -2.92 14.46
CA ALA A 182 11.32 -2.57 13.48
C ALA A 182 10.85 -2.72 12.02
N LEU A 183 9.55 -2.51 11.78
CA LEU A 183 8.94 -2.66 10.46
C LEU A 183 9.00 -1.35 9.66
N GLU A 184 9.44 -1.45 8.40
CA GLU A 184 9.31 -0.34 7.44
C GLU A 184 7.95 -0.43 6.73
N ILE A 185 7.30 0.71 6.46
CA ILE A 185 6.12 0.76 5.60
C ILE A 185 6.60 0.76 4.14
N TYR A 186 6.12 -0.18 3.34
CA TYR A 186 6.37 -0.22 1.91
C TYR A 186 5.07 -0.03 1.13
N TRP A 187 4.99 1.06 0.37
CA TRP A 187 3.84 1.33 -0.50
C TRP A 187 3.91 0.48 -1.74
N THR A 188 2.85 -0.28 -1.99
CA THR A 188 2.76 -1.19 -3.11
C THR A 188 1.52 -0.88 -3.93
N HIS A 189 1.62 -1.03 -5.24
CA HIS A 189 0.44 -0.97 -6.12
C HIS A 189 -0.24 -2.32 -6.15
N ASP A 190 -0.11 -3.08 -5.07
CA ASP A 190 -0.41 -4.49 -4.96
C ASP A 190 -1.47 -4.82 -3.88
N ILE A 191 -2.73 -5.05 -4.26
CA ILE A 191 -3.85 -5.19 -3.33
C ILE A 191 -3.76 -6.44 -2.48
N SER A 192 -3.49 -7.60 -3.07
CA SER A 192 -3.40 -8.86 -2.32
C SER A 192 -2.11 -8.89 -1.46
N ARG A 193 -1.29 -7.84 -1.52
CA ARG A 193 -0.09 -7.62 -0.71
C ARG A 193 -0.33 -6.67 0.44
N HIS A 194 -1.54 -6.09 0.52
CA HIS A 194 -1.95 -5.21 1.59
C HIS A 194 -1.84 -5.89 2.97
N MET A 195 -1.18 -5.24 3.92
CA MET A 195 -0.82 -5.77 5.24
C MET A 195 0.06 -7.03 5.23
N LEU A 196 0.71 -7.36 4.11
CA LEU A 196 1.62 -8.50 4.07
C LEU A 196 2.94 -8.15 4.77
N LEU A 197 3.37 -9.03 5.69
CA LEU A 197 4.70 -8.99 6.27
C LEU A 197 5.70 -9.62 5.31
N SER A 198 6.69 -8.86 4.85
CA SER A 198 7.76 -9.35 3.97
C SER A 198 9.14 -9.02 4.51
N GLN A 199 10.15 -9.81 4.12
CA GLN A 199 11.54 -9.58 4.49
C GLN A 199 12.37 -9.32 3.23
N ARG A 200 13.04 -8.16 3.17
CA ARG A 200 13.90 -7.79 2.04
C ARG A 200 15.19 -7.17 2.53
N GLY A 201 16.32 -7.76 2.16
CA GLY A 201 17.63 -7.29 2.60
C GLY A 201 17.81 -7.32 4.12
N GLY A 202 17.30 -8.36 4.78
CA GLY A 202 17.38 -8.54 6.23
C GLY A 202 16.45 -7.63 7.06
N ARG A 203 15.69 -6.73 6.42
CA ARG A 203 14.71 -5.88 7.09
C ARG A 203 13.29 -6.37 6.84
N PHE A 204 12.48 -6.35 7.90
CA PHE A 204 11.06 -6.62 7.80
C PHE A 204 10.31 -5.38 7.36
N ARG A 205 9.30 -5.57 6.51
CA ARG A 205 8.45 -4.52 5.98
C ARG A 205 7.00 -4.98 6.03
N VAL A 206 6.09 -4.05 6.26
CA VAL A 206 4.67 -4.25 6.00
C VAL A 206 4.31 -3.55 4.72
N GLU A 207 3.69 -4.29 3.81
CA GLU A 207 3.33 -3.80 2.49
C GLU A 207 1.91 -3.26 2.51
N ILE A 208 1.74 -2.01 2.11
CA ILE A 208 0.45 -1.31 2.17
C ILE A 208 0.08 -0.87 0.75
N PHE A 209 -1.12 -1.26 0.32
CA PHE A 209 -1.66 -0.86 -0.97
C PHE A 209 -1.70 0.68 -1.11
N ALA A 210 -1.41 1.20 -2.29
CA ALA A 210 -1.13 2.62 -2.50
C ALA A 210 -2.22 3.37 -3.28
N LEU A 211 -3.20 2.66 -3.85
CA LEU A 211 -4.24 3.22 -4.73
C LEU A 211 -5.66 2.85 -4.26
N PRO A 212 -6.07 3.21 -3.05
CA PRO A 212 -7.44 2.92 -2.58
C PRO A 212 -8.55 3.47 -3.50
N CYS A 213 -8.30 4.48 -4.35
CA CYS A 213 -9.24 4.98 -5.36
C CYS A 213 -9.67 3.89 -6.36
N ALA A 214 -8.92 2.79 -6.47
CA ALA A 214 -9.30 1.61 -7.24
C ALA A 214 -10.67 1.07 -6.78
N PHE A 215 -10.97 1.16 -5.48
CA PHE A 215 -12.22 0.68 -4.93
C PHE A 215 -13.44 1.55 -5.20
N GLN A 216 -13.27 2.71 -5.85
CA GLN A 216 -14.37 3.56 -6.28
C GLN A 216 -14.83 3.23 -7.71
N ALA A 217 -14.04 2.49 -8.50
CA ALA A 217 -14.44 2.14 -9.85
C ALA A 217 -15.53 1.06 -9.82
N THR A 218 -16.66 1.35 -10.46
CA THR A 218 -17.84 0.47 -10.52
C THR A 218 -17.58 -0.87 -11.22
N THR A 219 -16.53 -0.96 -12.04
CA THR A 219 -16.16 -2.17 -12.77
C THR A 219 -15.18 -3.05 -11.99
N LEU A 220 -14.54 -2.51 -10.95
CA LEU A 220 -13.50 -3.17 -10.14
C LEU A 220 -14.08 -4.10 -9.07
N THR A 221 -15.29 -3.83 -8.61
CA THR A 221 -16.03 -4.65 -7.62
C THR A 221 -16.86 -5.77 -8.26
N SER A 222 -16.70 -6.00 -9.57
CA SER A 222 -17.40 -7.04 -10.32
C SER A 222 -16.74 -8.42 -10.13
N GLU A 223 -17.52 -9.50 -10.26
CA GLU A 223 -17.07 -10.91 -10.33
C GLU A 223 -15.87 -11.14 -11.26
N VAL A 224 -15.67 -10.23 -12.23
CA VAL A 224 -14.61 -10.24 -13.24
C VAL A 224 -13.20 -10.05 -12.65
N VAL A 225 -13.06 -9.29 -11.55
CA VAL A 225 -11.74 -8.90 -11.01
C VAL A 225 -11.30 -9.79 -9.84
N GLY A 226 -12.24 -10.55 -9.26
CA GLY A 226 -11.94 -11.47 -8.16
C GLY A 226 -11.61 -10.80 -6.83
N ILE A 227 -11.83 -9.49 -6.68
CA ILE A 227 -11.78 -8.80 -5.39
C ILE A 227 -13.20 -8.75 -4.84
N SER A 228 -13.44 -9.43 -3.72
CA SER A 228 -14.72 -9.37 -3.02
C SER A 228 -14.97 -7.97 -2.47
N ALA A 229 -16.22 -7.53 -2.43
CA ALA A 229 -16.59 -6.23 -1.88
C ALA A 229 -16.20 -6.13 -0.39
N GLU A 230 -16.25 -7.26 0.31
CA GLU A 230 -15.85 -7.43 1.70
C GLU A 230 -14.35 -7.17 1.87
N LEU A 231 -13.48 -7.78 1.06
CA LEU A 231 -12.04 -7.53 1.12
C LEU A 231 -11.70 -6.07 0.80
N ALA A 232 -12.36 -5.48 -0.20
CA ALA A 232 -12.17 -4.07 -0.53
C ALA A 232 -12.54 -3.15 0.64
N GLN A 233 -13.62 -3.48 1.36
CA GLN A 233 -14.04 -2.75 2.56
C GLN A 233 -13.05 -2.93 3.71
N GLU A 234 -12.61 -4.16 3.99
CA GLU A 234 -11.59 -4.45 5.00
C GLU A 234 -10.31 -3.65 4.75
N ILE A 235 -9.85 -3.58 3.49
CA ILE A 235 -8.68 -2.79 3.12
C ILE A 235 -8.90 -1.30 3.39
N LYS A 236 -10.07 -0.74 3.04
CA LYS A 236 -10.39 0.67 3.31
C LYS A 236 -10.36 0.99 4.80
N GLU A 237 -11.02 0.17 5.62
CA GLU A 237 -11.12 0.37 7.06
C GLU A 237 -9.75 0.21 7.75
N SER A 238 -8.92 -0.71 7.26
CA SER A 238 -7.60 -0.95 7.85
C SER A 238 -6.68 0.27 7.84
N TYR A 239 -6.82 1.23 6.90
CA TYR A 239 -5.97 2.43 6.89
C TYR A 239 -6.21 3.31 8.11
N GLY A 240 -7.48 3.51 8.49
CA GLY A 240 -7.86 4.28 9.66
C GLY A 240 -7.30 3.64 10.92
N ILE A 241 -7.49 2.33 11.08
CA ILE A 241 -7.00 1.61 12.25
C ILE A 241 -5.47 1.58 12.28
N LEU A 242 -4.81 1.30 11.16
CA LEU A 242 -3.36 1.17 11.10
C LEU A 242 -2.65 2.52 11.28
N PHE A 243 -3.21 3.63 10.82
CA PHE A 243 -2.53 4.92 10.83
C PHE A 243 -3.14 5.98 11.76
N ASN A 244 -4.37 5.78 12.26
CA ASN A 244 -5.10 6.70 13.13
C ASN A 244 -5.62 6.01 14.41
N ALA A 245 -4.86 5.06 14.97
CA ALA A 245 -5.21 4.26 16.16
C ALA A 245 -5.39 5.02 17.50
N TRP A 246 -5.76 6.30 17.51
CA TRP A 246 -6.04 7.08 18.72
C TRP A 246 -7.51 7.54 18.72
N PRO A 247 -8.44 6.79 19.35
CA PRO A 247 -9.87 7.14 19.32
C PRO A 247 -10.12 8.50 19.99
N ASP A 248 -9.42 8.78 21.09
CA ASP A 248 -9.52 10.06 21.79
C ASP A 248 -8.26 10.88 21.61
N SER A 249 -8.37 11.97 20.83
CA SER A 249 -7.34 12.99 20.80
C SER A 249 -7.26 13.67 22.17
N SER A 250 -6.21 13.35 22.92
CA SER A 250 -5.91 13.97 24.21
C SER A 250 -5.95 15.51 24.12
N LEU A 251 -6.33 16.20 25.20
CA LEU A 251 -6.45 17.66 25.22
C LEU A 251 -5.20 18.38 24.72
N HIS A 252 -4.00 17.89 25.06
CA HIS A 252 -2.76 18.50 24.57
C HIS A 252 -2.50 18.23 23.07
N ALA A 253 -3.06 17.18 22.48
CA ALA A 253 -3.03 16.99 21.03
C ALA A 253 -3.98 17.98 20.33
N LYS A 254 -5.16 18.24 20.92
CA LYS A 254 -6.11 19.26 20.44
C LYS A 254 -5.55 20.68 20.58
N LEU A 255 -5.08 21.05 21.78
CA LEU A 255 -4.51 22.38 22.06
C LEU A 255 -3.14 22.59 21.39
N GLY A 256 -2.33 21.54 21.38
CA GLY A 256 -0.99 21.55 20.80
C GLY A 256 -0.98 21.60 19.28
N PHE A 257 -2.12 21.36 18.62
CA PHE A 257 -2.28 21.64 17.20
C PHE A 257 -2.19 23.15 16.93
N LEU A 258 -2.89 23.97 17.71
CA LEU A 258 -2.88 25.44 17.57
C LEU A 258 -1.52 26.06 17.89
N LEU A 259 -0.80 25.50 18.87
CA LEU A 259 0.49 26.04 19.34
C LEU A 259 1.72 25.39 18.68
N GLY A 260 1.53 24.47 17.73
CA GLY A 260 2.64 23.73 17.09
C GLY A 260 3.36 22.72 17.99
N ILE A 261 2.97 22.59 19.27
CA ILE A 261 3.55 21.69 20.27
C ILE A 261 3.47 20.21 19.83
N ARG A 262 2.48 19.86 18.99
CA ARG A 262 2.31 18.50 18.43
C ARG A 262 3.56 18.01 17.68
N LYS A 263 4.39 18.93 17.14
CA LYS A 263 5.64 18.58 16.44
C LYS A 263 6.73 18.05 17.36
N VAL A 264 6.71 18.40 18.64
CA VAL A 264 7.76 18.04 19.61
C VAL A 264 7.24 17.15 20.76
N CYS A 265 5.92 17.09 20.95
CA CYS A 265 5.33 16.32 22.05
C CYS A 265 5.70 14.82 21.98
N PRO A 266 6.32 14.25 23.02
CA PRO A 266 6.78 12.86 22.99
C PRO A 266 5.65 11.85 23.25
N CYS A 267 4.42 12.31 23.52
CA CYS A 267 3.30 11.42 23.80
C CYS A 267 3.05 10.47 22.61
N TRP A 268 2.38 9.37 22.91
CA TRP A 268 2.13 8.32 21.93
C TRP A 268 1.31 8.82 20.73
N SER A 269 0.17 9.48 20.96
CA SER A 269 -0.73 9.96 19.89
C SER A 269 -0.07 11.02 18.99
N CYS A 270 0.69 11.96 19.55
CA CYS A 270 1.44 12.94 18.76
C CYS A 270 2.57 12.28 17.96
N SER A 271 3.24 11.27 18.53
CA SER A 271 4.30 10.53 17.85
C SER A 271 3.75 9.69 16.69
N ALA A 272 2.62 8.99 16.90
CA ALA A 272 1.94 8.21 15.88
C ALA A 272 1.44 9.10 14.73
N ASN A 273 0.84 10.25 15.04
CA ASN A 273 0.46 11.24 14.02
C ASN A 273 1.67 11.81 13.26
N ARG A 274 2.78 12.11 13.94
CA ARG A 274 4.01 12.55 13.24
C ARG A 274 4.53 11.46 12.32
N PHE A 275 4.49 10.21 12.76
CA PHE A 275 4.88 9.07 11.94
C PHE A 275 3.98 8.95 10.71
N ARG A 276 2.65 8.98 10.86
CA ARG A 276 1.69 9.01 9.76
C ARG A 276 2.03 10.10 8.74
N ASN A 277 2.16 11.35 9.19
CA ASN A 277 2.44 12.48 8.31
C ASN A 277 3.80 12.35 7.61
N LYS A 278 4.81 11.81 8.29
CA LYS A 278 6.12 11.49 7.71
C LYS A 278 6.00 10.44 6.62
N THR A 279 5.22 9.37 6.85
CA THR A 279 5.01 8.29 5.88
C THR A 279 4.27 8.80 4.63
N ILE A 280 3.22 9.62 4.80
CA ILE A 280 2.51 10.27 3.68
C ILE A 280 3.47 11.18 2.90
N SER A 281 4.22 12.02 3.59
CA SER A 281 5.16 12.96 2.94
C SER A 281 6.25 12.20 2.18
N ALA A 282 6.80 11.13 2.77
CA ALA A 282 7.79 10.29 2.12
C ALA A 282 7.22 9.63 0.85
N PHE A 283 5.95 9.19 0.87
CA PHE A 283 5.30 8.63 -0.31
C PHE A 283 5.09 9.68 -1.41
N LYS A 284 4.52 10.85 -1.05
CA LYS A 284 4.35 12.00 -1.97
C LYS A 284 5.67 12.39 -2.65
N HIS A 285 6.76 12.47 -1.88
CA HIS A 285 8.10 12.80 -2.41
C HIS A 285 8.76 11.65 -3.18
N GLY A 286 8.51 10.40 -2.81
CA GLY A 286 8.99 9.22 -3.55
C GLY A 286 8.40 9.16 -4.96
N CYS A 287 7.10 9.44 -5.10
CA CYS A 287 6.44 9.51 -6.40
C CYS A 287 6.97 10.65 -7.28
N THR A 288 7.45 11.76 -6.71
CA THR A 288 8.01 12.87 -7.49
C THR A 288 9.49 12.70 -7.85
N THR A 289 10.25 11.90 -7.09
CA THR A 289 11.70 11.73 -7.29
C THR A 289 12.07 10.51 -8.15
N ALA A 290 11.21 9.48 -8.21
CA ALA A 290 11.40 8.31 -9.08
C ALA A 290 11.46 8.67 -10.57
N THR A 291 10.98 9.85 -10.96
CA THR A 291 10.99 10.37 -12.34
C THR A 291 12.22 11.24 -12.67
N GLY A 292 13.15 11.48 -11.73
CA GLY A 292 14.07 12.63 -11.84
C GLY A 292 15.57 12.43 -11.58
N THR A 293 16.10 11.24 -11.24
CA THR A 293 17.51 11.14 -10.81
C THR A 293 18.54 10.80 -11.89
N SER A 294 18.18 10.76 -13.18
CA SER A 294 19.18 10.84 -14.25
C SER A 294 19.64 12.28 -14.44
N ARG A 295 20.75 12.65 -13.79
CA ARG A 295 21.45 13.95 -13.89
C ARG A 295 21.84 14.38 -15.33
N LYS A 296 21.48 13.64 -16.37
CA LYS A 296 21.79 13.95 -17.78
C LYS A 296 20.61 14.42 -18.64
N ALA A 297 19.38 14.48 -18.14
CA ALA A 297 18.22 14.89 -18.95
C ALA A 297 17.88 16.40 -18.80
N LYS A 298 18.79 17.31 -19.15
CA LYS A 298 18.61 18.77 -18.96
C LYS A 298 17.71 19.47 -20.02
N ARG A 299 16.91 18.76 -20.83
CA ARG A 299 16.25 19.41 -21.99
C ARG A 299 14.91 18.82 -22.46
N ARG A 300 14.12 18.17 -21.60
CA ARG A 300 12.72 17.88 -21.92
C ARG A 300 11.80 18.69 -21.00
N ARG A 301 10.85 19.39 -21.64
CA ARG A 301 9.82 20.21 -20.99
C ARG A 301 9.10 19.37 -19.91
N PRO A 302 8.70 19.98 -18.78
CA PRO A 302 7.89 19.30 -17.78
C PRO A 302 6.55 19.00 -18.44
N LEU A 303 6.36 17.75 -18.87
CA LEU A 303 5.04 17.21 -19.08
C LEU A 303 4.49 16.94 -17.67
N ASP A 304 3.37 17.57 -17.33
CA ASP A 304 2.63 17.43 -16.06
C ASP A 304 2.32 15.96 -15.78
N SER A 305 3.33 15.23 -15.32
CA SER A 305 3.22 13.83 -14.93
C SER A 305 2.57 13.87 -13.56
N GLY A 306 1.24 13.75 -13.55
CA GLY A 306 0.43 13.79 -12.34
C GLY A 306 1.05 12.89 -11.26
N SER A 307 1.11 13.40 -10.04
CA SER A 307 1.69 12.66 -8.92
C SER A 307 1.00 11.31 -8.82
N GLY A 308 1.75 10.20 -8.88
CA GLY A 308 1.22 8.85 -8.61
C GLY A 308 0.81 8.62 -7.15
N PHE A 309 0.46 9.70 -6.45
CA PHE A 309 -0.07 9.70 -5.10
C PHE A 309 -1.59 9.78 -5.19
N ASP A 310 -2.27 8.87 -4.49
CA ASP A 310 -3.72 8.85 -4.39
C ASP A 310 -4.19 9.71 -3.21
N PRO A 311 -4.96 10.80 -3.42
CA PRO A 311 -5.52 11.61 -2.34
C PRO A 311 -6.43 10.84 -1.38
N LEU A 312 -7.15 9.82 -1.87
CA LEU A 312 -8.06 9.02 -1.04
C LEU A 312 -7.29 8.27 0.06
N LEU A 313 -6.01 7.97 -0.17
CA LEU A 313 -5.14 7.39 0.84
C LEU A 313 -5.04 8.29 2.09
N GLU A 314 -4.86 9.59 1.89
CA GLU A 314 -4.77 10.55 3.00
C GLU A 314 -6.11 10.71 3.71
N GLU A 315 -7.23 10.68 2.97
CA GLU A 315 -8.58 10.68 3.55
C GLU A 315 -8.80 9.46 4.44
N LEU A 316 -8.55 8.24 3.93
CA LEU A 316 -8.72 7.00 4.68
C LEU A 316 -7.81 6.93 5.92
N MET A 317 -6.57 7.43 5.82
CA MET A 317 -5.63 7.50 6.95
C MET A 317 -6.01 8.57 7.99
N ASN A 318 -6.90 9.50 7.65
CA ASN A 318 -7.41 10.55 8.54
C ASN A 318 -8.82 10.25 9.09
N GLY A 319 -9.48 9.18 8.62
CA GLY A 319 -10.83 8.81 9.04
C GLY A 319 -10.98 8.70 10.55
N GLU A 320 -12.11 9.18 11.08
CA GLU A 320 -12.40 9.23 12.52
C GLU A 320 -12.88 7.88 13.07
N ASP A 321 -13.26 6.95 12.19
CA ASP A 321 -13.71 5.61 12.56
C ASP A 321 -12.52 4.74 12.97
N VAL A 322 -12.23 4.75 14.27
CA VAL A 322 -11.22 3.89 14.90
C VAL A 322 -11.93 2.73 15.60
N SER A 323 -12.04 1.61 14.91
CA SER A 323 -12.42 0.34 15.52
C SER A 323 -11.17 -0.43 15.98
N ASP A 324 -11.36 -1.37 16.91
CA ASP A 324 -10.33 -2.36 17.23
C ASP A 324 -10.30 -3.45 16.16
N TRP A 325 -9.17 -4.15 16.02
CA TRP A 325 -9.09 -5.28 15.12
C TRP A 325 -9.84 -6.47 15.72
N THR A 326 -10.85 -6.96 15.01
CA THR A 326 -11.58 -8.19 15.36
C THR A 326 -11.67 -9.10 14.14
N TYR A 327 -11.76 -10.41 14.39
CA TYR A 327 -11.94 -11.39 13.33
C TYR A 327 -13.21 -11.12 12.51
N ASP A 328 -14.29 -10.72 13.19
CA ASP A 328 -15.59 -10.46 12.54
C ASP A 328 -15.55 -9.27 11.58
N LEU A 329 -14.73 -8.25 11.87
CA LEU A 329 -14.58 -7.08 11.00
C LEU A 329 -13.56 -7.32 9.88
N PHE A 330 -12.57 -8.17 10.11
CA PHE A 330 -11.46 -8.39 9.17
C PHE A 330 -11.22 -9.86 8.82
N PRO A 331 -12.23 -10.66 8.43
CA PRO A 331 -12.05 -12.10 8.23
C PRO A 331 -11.00 -12.42 7.15
N HIS A 332 -10.90 -11.62 6.08
CA HIS A 332 -9.93 -11.87 5.00
C HIS A 332 -8.51 -11.39 5.35
N LEU A 333 -8.38 -10.29 6.10
CA LEU A 333 -7.10 -9.74 6.54
C LEU A 333 -6.60 -10.33 7.86
N TRP A 334 -7.43 -11.07 8.61
CA TRP A 334 -7.15 -11.52 9.97
C TRP A 334 -5.84 -12.28 10.10
N GLN A 335 -5.57 -13.21 9.20
CA GLN A 335 -4.33 -13.99 9.21
C GLN A 335 -3.09 -13.07 9.17
N ARG A 336 -3.14 -12.00 8.38
CA ARG A 336 -2.05 -11.03 8.24
C ARG A 336 -1.92 -10.15 9.48
N ILE A 337 -3.05 -9.71 10.02
CA ILE A 337 -3.12 -8.96 11.28
C ILE A 337 -2.50 -9.77 12.42
N ALA A 338 -2.87 -11.04 12.55
CA ALA A 338 -2.34 -11.96 13.56
C ALA A 338 -0.83 -12.20 13.39
N ILE A 339 -0.33 -12.34 12.15
CA ILE A 339 1.10 -12.44 11.87
C ILE A 339 1.85 -11.16 12.29
N LEU A 340 1.30 -9.98 11.98
CA LEU A 340 1.89 -8.70 12.38
C LEU A 340 1.93 -8.55 13.90
N GLU A 341 0.87 -8.95 14.60
CA GLU A 341 0.84 -8.96 16.07
C GLU A 341 1.84 -9.95 16.65
N ALA A 342 1.93 -11.17 16.11
CA ALA A 342 2.91 -12.16 16.55
C ALA A 342 4.35 -11.68 16.32
N HIS A 343 4.61 -11.01 15.18
CA HIS A 343 5.89 -10.37 14.91
C HIS A 343 6.18 -9.25 15.92
N LEU A 344 5.20 -8.41 16.20
CA LEU A 344 5.29 -7.36 17.20
C LEU A 344 5.67 -7.97 18.55
N GLN A 345 4.93 -8.96 19.07
CA GLN A 345 5.22 -9.60 20.36
C GLN A 345 6.62 -10.22 20.47
N ARG A 346 7.15 -10.76 19.36
CA ARG A 346 8.49 -11.36 19.35
C ARG A 346 9.62 -10.35 19.17
N ALA A 347 9.31 -9.14 18.73
CA ALA A 347 10.31 -8.12 18.44
C ALA A 347 10.98 -7.62 19.71
N LYS A 348 12.31 -7.79 19.77
CA LYS A 348 13.14 -7.32 20.88
C LYS A 348 13.41 -5.82 20.76
N PRO A 349 13.51 -5.08 21.88
CA PRO A 349 13.88 -3.68 21.84
C PRO A 349 15.30 -3.52 21.27
N TRP A 350 15.48 -2.64 20.29
CA TRP A 350 16.79 -2.34 19.69
C TRP A 350 17.45 -1.08 20.24
N SER A 351 16.80 -0.40 21.20
CA SER A 351 17.41 0.72 21.93
C SER A 351 16.89 0.80 23.36
N ILE A 352 17.71 1.36 24.26
CA ILE A 352 17.35 1.59 25.67
C ILE A 352 16.12 2.51 25.78
N TRP A 353 16.02 3.53 24.92
CA TRP A 353 14.87 4.43 24.88
C TRP A 353 13.57 3.70 24.51
N ILE A 354 13.65 2.69 23.67
CA ILE A 354 12.49 1.84 23.34
C ILE A 354 12.11 0.99 24.53
N LEU A 355 13.07 0.47 25.30
CA LEU A 355 12.81 -0.31 26.51
C LEU A 355 12.00 0.49 27.55
N PHE A 356 12.28 1.79 27.71
CA PHE A 356 11.46 2.67 28.56
C PHE A 356 10.06 2.99 28.01
N ARG A 357 9.83 2.80 26.71
CA ARG A 357 8.52 3.06 26.08
C ARG A 357 7.70 1.80 25.88
N ASP A 358 8.37 0.65 25.87
CA ASP A 358 7.76 -0.65 25.67
C ASP A 358 7.13 -1.14 26.96
N ARG A 359 5.80 -1.19 26.99
CA ARG A 359 5.01 -1.69 28.12
C ARG A 359 4.47 -3.12 27.88
N ARG A 360 4.89 -3.79 26.80
CA ARG A 360 4.37 -5.11 26.45
C ARG A 360 4.86 -6.18 27.44
N ASP A 361 6.11 -6.07 27.89
CA ASP A 361 6.65 -6.87 28.99
C ASP A 361 6.75 -5.99 30.24
N THR A 362 5.72 -6.06 31.09
CA THR A 362 5.65 -5.28 32.32
C THR A 362 6.77 -5.64 33.29
N LEU A 363 7.20 -6.90 33.33
CA LEU A 363 8.27 -7.35 34.22
C LEU A 363 9.60 -6.74 33.78
N GLN A 364 9.94 -6.87 32.50
CA GLN A 364 11.17 -6.28 31.95
C GLN A 364 11.19 -4.75 32.12
N PHE A 365 10.06 -4.09 31.87
CA PHE A 365 9.91 -2.65 32.08
C PHE A 365 10.21 -2.25 33.53
N TRP A 366 9.59 -2.92 34.51
CA TRP A 366 9.81 -2.61 35.92
C TRP A 366 11.22 -2.96 36.38
N THR A 367 11.78 -4.10 35.96
CA THR A 367 13.17 -4.47 36.27
C THR A 367 14.15 -3.40 35.78
N PHE A 368 13.99 -2.93 34.55
CA PHE A 368 14.86 -1.88 34.01
C PHE A 368 14.62 -0.52 34.67
N GLY A 369 13.36 -0.20 35.00
CA GLY A 369 13.00 0.97 35.77
C GLY A 369 13.67 1.00 37.14
N PHE A 370 13.59 -0.10 37.90
CA PHE A 370 14.25 -0.24 39.19
C PHE A 370 15.77 -0.15 39.07
N ALA A 371 16.37 -0.85 38.11
CA ALA A 371 17.82 -0.79 37.86
C ALA A 371 18.26 0.65 37.57
N THR A 372 17.49 1.40 36.77
CA THR A 372 17.77 2.81 36.46
C THR A 372 17.71 3.69 37.72
N ILE A 373 16.70 3.49 38.57
CA ILE A 373 16.55 4.22 39.83
C ILE A 373 17.74 3.92 40.76
N VAL A 374 18.13 2.66 40.90
CA VAL A 374 19.28 2.27 41.74
C VAL A 374 20.55 2.94 41.25
N VAL A 375 20.84 2.91 39.95
CA VAL A 375 22.01 3.57 39.36
C VAL A 375 22.01 5.08 39.63
N LEU A 376 20.86 5.75 39.46
CA LEU A 376 20.72 7.18 39.77
C LEU A 376 20.98 7.49 41.24
N LEU A 377 20.48 6.66 42.17
CA LEU A 377 20.74 6.80 43.59
C LEU A 377 22.22 6.58 43.92
N THR A 378 22.89 5.62 43.28
CA THR A 378 24.34 5.43 43.45
C THR A 378 25.14 6.64 42.97
N PHE A 379 24.79 7.23 41.83
CA PHE A 379 25.43 8.47 41.38
C PHE A 379 25.22 9.63 42.37
N LEU A 380 24.01 9.76 42.91
CA LEU A 380 23.71 10.76 43.94
C LEU A 380 24.53 10.53 45.22
N GLN A 381 24.67 9.29 45.67
CA GLN A 381 25.50 8.93 46.83
C GLN A 381 26.97 9.30 46.61
N VAL A 382 27.52 9.00 45.43
CA VAL A 382 28.90 9.37 45.10
C VAL A 382 29.07 10.89 45.10
N ALA A 383 28.14 11.63 44.48
CA ALA A 383 28.20 13.09 44.44
C ALA A 383 28.11 13.72 45.84
N LEU A 384 27.23 13.20 46.70
CA LEU A 384 27.12 13.63 48.10
C LEU A 384 28.39 13.30 48.89
N GLY A 385 28.98 12.12 48.68
CA GLY A 385 30.26 11.75 49.30
C GLY A 385 31.40 12.68 48.91
N VAL A 386 31.51 13.04 47.62
CA VAL A 386 32.49 14.04 47.15
C VAL A 386 32.23 15.41 47.79
N ALA A 387 30.97 15.85 47.84
CA ALA A 387 30.61 17.13 48.46
C ALA A 387 30.96 17.17 49.96
N GLN A 388 30.74 16.06 50.68
CA GLN A 388 31.11 15.92 52.09
C GLN A 388 32.62 16.03 52.30
N VAL A 389 33.40 15.33 51.48
CA VAL A 389 34.88 15.37 51.55
C VAL A 389 35.41 16.76 51.24
N VAL A 390 34.92 17.41 50.18
CA VAL A 390 35.33 18.78 49.83
C VAL A 390 34.91 19.77 50.92
N GLY A 391 33.73 19.59 51.50
CA GLY A 391 33.22 20.40 52.59
C GLY A 391 34.04 20.30 53.88
N SER A 392 34.67 19.15 54.17
CA SER A 392 35.48 18.97 55.38
C SER A 392 36.90 19.56 55.29
N PHE A 393 37.31 20.06 54.12
CA PHE A 393 38.59 20.76 53.94
C PHE A 393 38.50 22.30 54.13
N LYS A 394 37.37 22.80 54.65
CA LYS A 394 37.20 24.17 55.15
C LYS A 394 37.01 24.16 56.65
#